data_AF-A0A1A8EV35-F1
#
_entry.id   AF-A0A1A8EV35-F1
#
_cell.length_a   1.000
_cell.length_b   1.000
_cell.length_c   1.000
_cell.angle_alpha   90.00
_cell.angle_beta   90.00
_cell.angle_gamma   90.00
#
_symmetry.space_group_name_H-M   'P 1'
#
loop_
_entity.id
_entity.type
_entity.pdbx_description
1 polymer ?
#
loop_
_entity_poly.entity_id
_entity_poly.type
_entity_poly.pdbx_seq_one_letter_code
_entity_poly.pdbx_strand_id
1 'polypeptide(L)'
;GPSLQCGPGQDSSNEFVLSLQRRLQTAFRQCRDNSVTASDKQRTFYDRGQRHQPYEPGDLVWLNDPTESRRKLAPHWKGPYSVQQRLDR
;
A
#
# COMPACT_ATOMS: atom_id res chain seq x y z
N GLY A 1 12.24 -0.63 19.91
CA GLY A 1 11.96 -2.07 19.71
C GLY A 1 11.65 -2.70 21.06
N PRO A 2 10.87 -3.79 21.13
CA PRO A 2 10.60 -4.42 22.42
C PRO A 2 11.90 -5.07 22.91
N SER A 3 12.37 -4.59 24.05
CA SER A 3 13.58 -5.06 24.71
C SER A 3 13.35 -6.49 25.22
N LEU A 4 14.12 -7.46 24.72
CA LEU A 4 14.12 -8.83 25.21
C LEU A 4 15.04 -8.90 26.44
N GLN A 5 14.58 -8.44 27.59
CA GLN A 5 15.28 -8.79 28.84
C GLN A 5 15.02 -10.26 29.18
N CYS A 6 16.08 -11.07 29.13
CA CYS A 6 16.13 -12.38 29.78
C CYS A 6 17.11 -12.24 30.96
N GLY A 7 16.60 -12.02 32.17
CA GLY A 7 17.42 -12.10 33.38
C GLY A 7 17.50 -13.56 33.86
N PRO A 8 18.59 -13.97 34.55
CA PRO A 8 18.73 -15.33 35.03
C PRO A 8 17.99 -15.47 36.38
N GLY A 9 16.69 -15.76 36.31
CA GLY A 9 15.94 -16.36 37.41
C GLY A 9 15.64 -17.80 37.03
N GLN A 10 15.96 -18.76 37.89
CA GLN A 10 15.63 -20.17 37.67
C GLN A 10 14.11 -20.38 37.82
N ASP A 11 13.37 -19.92 36.82
CA ASP A 11 11.97 -20.26 36.67
C ASP A 11 11.86 -21.76 36.39
N SER A 12 10.88 -22.43 37.00
CA SER A 12 10.62 -23.84 36.66
C SER A 12 10.42 -23.94 35.14
N SER A 13 10.84 -25.05 34.53
CA SER A 13 10.74 -25.25 33.07
C SER A 13 9.35 -24.88 32.51
N ASN A 14 8.29 -25.12 33.29
CA ASN A 14 6.92 -24.78 32.94
C ASN A 14 6.66 -23.26 32.91
N GLU A 15 7.16 -22.49 33.87
CA GLU A 15 7.01 -21.03 33.91
C GLU A 15 7.72 -20.36 32.73
N PHE A 16 8.90 -20.87 32.38
CA PHE A 16 9.60 -20.41 31.19
C PHE A 16 8.77 -20.65 29.91
N VAL A 17 8.24 -21.86 29.73
CA VAL A 17 7.40 -22.21 28.57
C VAL A 17 6.14 -21.32 28.49
N LEU A 18 5.46 -21.10 29.63
CA LEU A 18 4.28 -20.23 29.69
C LEU A 18 4.61 -18.77 29.36
N SER A 19 5.73 -18.26 29.87
CA SER A 19 6.17 -16.90 29.59
C SER A 19 6.53 -16.72 28.10
N LEU A 20 7.18 -17.72 27.50
CA LEU A 20 7.52 -17.74 26.09
C LEU A 20 6.26 -17.77 25.22
N GLN A 21 5.30 -18.63 25.55
CA GLN A 21 4.02 -18.72 24.84
C GLN A 21 3.28 -17.37 24.87
N ARG A 22 3.22 -16.72 26.04
CA ARG A 22 2.59 -15.40 26.18
C ARG A 22 3.28 -14.34 25.32
N ARG A 23 4.61 -14.31 25.33
CA ARG A 23 5.40 -13.37 24.51
C ARG A 23 5.18 -13.59 23.01
N LEU A 24 5.14 -14.85 22.57
CA LEU A 24 4.86 -15.17 21.17
C LEU A 24 3.45 -14.76 20.76
N GLN A 25 2.44 -15.06 21.58
CA GLN A 25 1.06 -14.63 21.30
C GLN A 25 0.95 -13.11 21.19
N THR A 26 1.60 -12.37 22.08
CA THR A 26 1.65 -10.91 22.02
C THR A 26 2.36 -10.43 20.74
N ALA A 27 3.50 -11.02 20.39
CA ALA A 27 4.24 -10.66 19.18
C ALA A 27 3.40 -10.91 17.91
N PHE A 28 2.71 -12.06 17.82
CA PHE A 28 1.85 -12.37 16.67
C PHE A 28 0.67 -11.40 16.54
N ARG A 29 0.03 -11.04 17.67
CA ARG A 29 -1.04 -10.03 17.67
C ARG A 29 -0.51 -8.68 17.17
N GLN A 30 0.61 -8.22 17.71
CA GLN A 30 1.25 -6.98 17.28
C GLN A 30 1.64 -6.99 15.80
N CYS A 31 2.21 -8.08 15.30
CA CYS A 31 2.53 -8.22 13.89
C CYS A 31 1.27 -8.08 13.01
N ARG A 32 0.18 -8.76 13.39
CA ARG A 32 -1.10 -8.68 12.65
C ARG A 32 -1.66 -7.27 12.63
N ASP A 33 -1.72 -6.62 13.79
CA ASP A 33 -2.27 -5.26 13.92
C ASP A 33 -1.43 -4.24 13.13
N ASN A 34 -0.11 -4.40 13.17
CA ASN A 34 0.82 -3.58 12.39
C ASN A 34 0.64 -3.81 10.88
N SER A 35 0.44 -5.05 10.44
CA SER A 35 0.19 -5.35 9.02
C SER A 35 -1.09 -4.72 8.51
N VAL A 36 -2.19 -4.80 9.27
CA VAL A 36 -3.47 -4.15 8.92
C VAL A 36 -3.28 -2.64 8.86
N THR A 37 -2.70 -2.05 9.91
CA THR A 37 -2.45 -0.60 9.97
C THR A 37 -1.58 -0.11 8.83
N ALA A 38 -0.53 -0.86 8.47
CA ALA A 38 0.35 -0.52 7.35
C ALA A 38 -0.39 -0.58 6.01
N SER A 39 -1.24 -1.59 5.81
CA SER A 39 -2.06 -1.73 4.61
C SER A 39 -3.05 -0.58 4.46
N ASP A 40 -3.74 -0.20 5.54
CA ASP A 40 -4.68 0.93 5.54
C ASP A 40 -3.97 2.26 5.25
N LYS A 41 -2.80 2.48 5.86
CA LYS A 41 -1.95 3.63 5.56
C LYS A 41 -1.54 3.63 4.08
N GLN A 42 -1.08 2.50 3.55
CA GLN A 42 -0.70 2.42 2.14
C GLN A 42 -1.87 2.76 1.20
N ARG A 43 -3.06 2.20 1.47
CA ARG A 43 -4.28 2.49 0.70
C ARG A 43 -4.61 3.98 0.73
N THR A 44 -4.69 4.56 1.93
CA THR A 44 -4.99 5.99 2.09
C THR A 44 -3.98 6.90 1.39
N PHE A 45 -2.68 6.59 1.45
CA PHE A 45 -1.66 7.35 0.74
C PHE A 45 -1.74 7.20 -0.78
N TYR A 46 -2.02 5.98 -1.27
CA TYR A 46 -2.24 5.73 -2.70
C TYR A 46 -3.43 6.54 -3.22
N ASP A 47 -4.55 6.51 -2.48
CA ASP A 47 -5.78 7.20 -2.84
C ASP A 47 -5.67 8.74 -2.68
N ARG A 48 -4.75 9.25 -1.85
CA ARG A 48 -4.57 10.69 -1.59
C ARG A 48 -4.28 11.52 -2.86
N GLY A 49 -3.67 10.92 -3.88
CA GLY A 49 -3.37 11.58 -5.16
C GLY A 49 -4.45 11.41 -6.23
N GLN A 50 -5.43 10.54 -6.02
CA GLN A 50 -6.47 10.19 -7.00
C GLN A 50 -7.64 11.18 -6.96
N ARG A 51 -7.36 12.49 -6.91
CA ARG A 51 -8.39 13.51 -7.16
C ARG A 51 -8.55 13.64 -8.67
N HIS A 52 -9.35 12.74 -9.24
CA HIS A 52 -9.75 12.86 -10.65
C HIS A 52 -10.62 14.10 -10.81
N GLN A 53 -10.03 15.16 -11.35
CA GLN A 53 -10.79 16.27 -11.92
C GLN A 53 -11.33 15.78 -13.27
N PRO A 54 -12.65 15.78 -13.51
CA PRO A 54 -13.18 15.47 -14.83
C PRO A 54 -12.58 16.40 -15.88
N TYR A 55 -12.23 15.85 -17.05
CA TYR A 55 -11.79 16.65 -18.18
C TYR A 55 -12.97 17.38 -18.80
N GLU A 56 -12.77 18.65 -19.17
CA GLU A 56 -13.79 19.47 -19.81
C GLU A 56 -13.54 19.55 -21.33
N PRO A 57 -14.59 19.72 -22.15
CA PRO A 57 -14.42 19.97 -23.58
C PRO A 57 -13.46 21.14 -23.86
N GLY A 58 -12.47 20.90 -24.70
CA GLY A 58 -11.39 21.85 -25.00
C GLY A 58 -10.09 21.58 -24.24
N ASP A 59 -10.09 20.78 -23.17
CA ASP A 59 -8.87 20.41 -22.46
C ASP A 59 -7.91 19.64 -23.37
N LEU A 60 -6.62 19.94 -23.26
CA LEU A 60 -5.55 19.23 -23.95
C LEU A 60 -5.04 18.06 -23.11
N VAL A 61 -5.19 16.85 -23.63
CA VAL A 61 -4.84 15.60 -22.93
C VAL A 61 -3.83 14.77 -23.72
N TRP A 62 -3.01 14.04 -23.00
CA TRP A 62 -2.11 13.02 -23.56
C TRP A 62 -2.77 11.65 -23.43
N LEU A 63 -2.85 10.92 -24.54
CA LEU A 63 -3.41 9.57 -24.58
C LEU A 63 -2.32 8.54 -24.35
N ASN A 64 -2.49 7.71 -23.31
CA ASN A 64 -1.70 6.48 -23.19
C ASN A 64 -2.36 5.40 -24.04
N ASP A 65 -1.73 5.03 -25.14
CA ASP A 65 -2.21 4.00 -26.05
C ASP A 65 -1.55 2.65 -25.71
N PRO A 66 -2.29 1.69 -25.12
CA PRO A 66 -1.75 0.39 -24.72
C PRO A 66 -1.26 -0.45 -25.90
N THR A 67 -1.71 -0.15 -27.12
CA THR A 67 -1.35 -0.92 -28.33
C THR A 67 0.05 -0.57 -28.83
N GLU A 68 0.46 0.69 -28.68
CA GLU A 68 1.80 1.15 -29.05
C GLU A 68 2.78 1.09 -27.86
N SER A 69 2.31 1.32 -26.63
CA SER A 69 3.18 1.41 -25.44
C SER A 69 3.86 0.09 -25.04
N ARG A 70 3.44 -1.05 -25.60
CA ARG A 70 4.08 -2.36 -25.41
C ARG A 70 5.33 -2.55 -26.28
N ARG A 71 5.57 -1.68 -27.25
CA ARG A 71 6.73 -1.76 -28.14
C ARG A 71 7.94 -1.11 -27.45
N LYS A 72 9.08 -1.77 -27.53
CA LYS A 72 10.33 -1.28 -26.93
C LYS A 72 10.70 0.07 -27.55
N LEU A 73 10.97 1.08 -26.71
CA LEU A 73 11.28 2.46 -27.08
C LEU A 73 10.15 3.24 -27.77
N ALA A 74 8.92 2.71 -27.81
CA ALA A 74 7.79 3.49 -28.30
C ALA A 74 7.38 4.57 -27.27
N PRO A 75 6.93 5.75 -27.74
CA PRO A 75 6.36 6.76 -26.85
C PRO A 75 5.12 6.20 -26.13
N HIS A 76 5.11 6.29 -24.80
CA HIS A 76 3.96 5.88 -24.00
C HIS A 76 2.76 6.82 -24.13
N TRP A 77 3.00 8.06 -24.53
CA TRP A 77 1.99 9.12 -24.56
C TRP A 77 1.93 9.72 -25.96
N LYS A 78 0.71 9.84 -26.51
CA LYS A 78 0.41 10.49 -27.78
C LYS A 78 -0.40 11.76 -27.53
N GLY A 79 -0.18 12.80 -28.32
CA GLY A 79 -0.96 14.04 -28.21
C GLY A 79 -0.10 15.30 -28.36
N PRO A 80 -0.66 16.47 -27.99
CA PRO A 80 -1.92 16.67 -27.25
C PRO A 80 -3.18 16.47 -28.12
N TYR A 81 -4.23 15.91 -27.53
CA TYR A 81 -5.58 15.81 -28.11
C TYR A 81 -6.54 16.74 -27.36
N SER A 82 -7.55 17.27 -28.04
CA SER A 82 -8.62 18.02 -27.37
C SER A 82 -9.78 17.10 -26.99
N VAL A 83 -10.30 17.29 -25.78
CA VAL A 83 -11.56 16.65 -25.37
C VAL A 83 -12.71 17.29 -26.14
N GLN A 84 -13.52 16.50 -26.86
CA GLN A 84 -14.66 17.04 -27.61
C GLN A 84 -15.94 17.07 -26.78
N GLN A 85 -16.21 15.99 -26.06
CA GLN A 85 -17.42 15.84 -25.26
C GLN A 85 -17.15 14.86 -24.12
N ARG A 86 -17.79 15.12 -22.98
CA ARG A 86 -17.87 14.17 -21.88
C ARG A 86 -19.00 13.18 -22.13
N LEU A 87 -18.70 11.89 -22.02
CA LEU A 87 -19.70 10.84 -21.99
C LEU A 87 -19.96 10.53 -20.52
N ASP A 88 -20.99 11.14 -19.96
CA ASP A 88 -21.44 10.79 -18.61
C ASP A 88 -22.03 9.37 -18.64
N ARG A 89 -21.91 8.64 -17.53
CA ARG A 89 -22.28 7.22 -17.43
C ARG A 89 -23.63 7.02 -16.77
#